data_AF-A0A928C1Z3-F1
#
_entry.id   AF-A0A928C1Z3-F1
#
_cell.length_a   1.000
_cell.length_b   1.000
_cell.length_c   1.000
_cell.angle_alpha   90.00
_cell.angle_beta   90.00
_cell.angle_gamma   90.00
#
_symmetry.space_group_name_H-M   'P 1'
#
loop_
_entity.id
_entity.type
_entity.pdbx_description
1 polymer ?
#
loop_
_entity_poly.entity_id
_entity_poly.type
_entity_poly.pdbx_seq_one_letter_code
_entity_poly.pdbx_strand_id
1 'polypeptide(L)'
;MATTIKSFKGFDKDMKCRGFQYEVGKKYTHEGDISVCNSGFHACENPLDVLNYYSDVNGKFCEVEQSGNTQQREDKIASSEIKIVAEIGFAGLFKAGVEWIKKITNPQDIIKETKDKGDNPQGYSAQIGSSGDSAQIGSSGDYAQIGSSGYSAKIGSSGDSAKIGSSGYYAKIGSSGDSAQIGSSGDYAKIGSSGYSAKIGSSGDSAKIGSSGDSAKVESTGDNSVICCAGHNSVVKAKKGSWITLSEWEYNEEVKRDIPKCVKTEYVDGEQIKADTWYKLVNGEFKEV
;
A
#
# COMPACT_ATOMS: atom_id res chain seq x y z
N MET A 1 8.90 -0.38 -33.01
CA MET A 1 9.59 -0.25 -31.71
C MET A 1 9.00 -1.28 -30.79
N ALA A 2 9.80 -2.05 -30.06
CA ALA A 2 9.26 -2.98 -29.07
C ALA A 2 8.51 -2.17 -27.99
N THR A 3 7.24 -2.49 -27.76
CA THR A 3 6.44 -1.83 -26.73
C THR A 3 7.07 -2.11 -25.37
N THR A 4 7.39 -1.05 -24.63
CA THR A 4 7.92 -1.15 -23.27
C THR A 4 6.81 -0.80 -22.29
N ILE A 5 6.61 -1.67 -21.30
CA ILE A 5 5.58 -1.53 -20.27
C ILE A 5 6.28 -1.13 -18.97
N LYS A 6 5.89 0.01 -18.40
CA LYS A 6 6.32 0.42 -17.06
C LYS A 6 5.54 -0.40 -16.03
N SER A 7 6.24 -1.10 -15.15
CA SER A 7 5.65 -1.92 -14.09
C SER A 7 6.51 -1.89 -12.83
N PHE A 8 6.11 -2.62 -11.80
CA PHE A 8 6.68 -2.59 -10.46
C PHE A 8 6.94 -4.00 -9.96
N LYS A 9 8.07 -4.18 -9.28
CA LYS A 9 8.52 -5.50 -8.83
C LYS A 9 9.07 -5.44 -7.41
N GLY A 10 8.65 -6.42 -6.60
CA GLY A 10 9.24 -6.72 -5.31
C GLY A 10 10.34 -7.77 -5.44
N PHE A 11 11.31 -7.68 -4.53
CA PHE A 11 12.42 -8.59 -4.34
C PHE A 11 12.61 -8.84 -2.84
N ASP A 12 13.37 -9.87 -2.49
CA ASP A 12 13.87 -10.00 -1.13
C ASP A 12 14.88 -8.88 -0.78
N LYS A 13 15.30 -8.84 0.48
CA LYS A 13 16.25 -7.84 1.00
C LYS A 13 17.59 -7.80 0.26
N ASP A 14 17.96 -8.88 -0.44
CA ASP A 14 19.21 -9.03 -1.17
C ASP A 14 19.05 -8.79 -2.68
N MET A 15 17.92 -8.21 -3.12
CA MET A 15 17.59 -7.97 -4.54
C MET A 15 17.47 -9.27 -5.36
N LYS A 16 17.03 -10.37 -4.75
CA LYS A 16 16.79 -11.64 -5.44
C LYS A 16 15.31 -11.92 -5.60
N CYS A 17 15.00 -12.71 -6.63
CA CYS A 17 13.69 -13.29 -6.87
C CYS A 17 13.88 -14.74 -7.36
N ARG A 18 13.38 -15.72 -6.61
CA ARG A 18 13.56 -17.16 -6.88
C ARG A 18 15.03 -17.56 -7.08
N GLY A 19 15.94 -16.98 -6.28
CA GLY A 19 17.38 -17.27 -6.33
C GLY A 19 18.16 -16.53 -7.43
N PHE A 20 17.50 -15.87 -8.37
CA PHE A 20 18.15 -15.03 -9.37
C PHE A 20 18.47 -13.65 -8.81
N GLN A 21 19.70 -13.18 -8.97
CA GLN A 21 20.16 -11.87 -8.51
C GLN A 21 19.84 -10.78 -9.53
N TYR A 22 19.26 -9.68 -9.06
CA TYR A 22 19.01 -8.49 -9.85
C TYR A 22 19.86 -7.32 -9.35
N GLU A 23 20.04 -6.34 -10.22
CA GLU A 23 20.77 -5.10 -9.95
C GLU A 23 20.09 -3.96 -10.67
N VAL A 24 20.02 -2.80 -10.02
CA VAL A 24 19.46 -1.56 -10.59
C VAL A 24 20.29 -1.12 -11.80
N GLY A 25 19.62 -0.65 -12.84
CA GLY A 25 20.20 -0.24 -14.11
C GLY A 25 20.41 -1.38 -15.11
N LYS A 26 20.40 -2.65 -14.67
CA LYS A 26 20.63 -3.80 -15.55
C LYS A 26 19.36 -4.29 -16.26
N LYS A 27 19.57 -4.82 -17.45
CA LYS A 27 18.56 -5.49 -18.29
C LYS A 27 18.86 -6.99 -18.35
N TYR A 28 17.80 -7.79 -18.30
CA TYR A 28 17.84 -9.24 -18.30
C TYR A 28 16.90 -9.79 -19.37
N THR A 29 17.30 -10.90 -19.97
CA THR A 29 16.52 -11.62 -20.98
C THR A 29 16.28 -13.06 -20.50
N HIS A 30 15.14 -13.61 -20.91
CA HIS A 30 14.72 -14.97 -20.63
C HIS A 30 14.45 -15.67 -21.95
N GLU A 31 15.10 -16.81 -22.14
CA GLU A 31 14.92 -17.67 -23.30
C GLU A 31 13.83 -18.71 -23.02
N GLY A 32 12.90 -18.87 -23.97
CA GLY A 32 11.80 -19.83 -23.89
C GLY A 32 10.41 -19.19 -23.78
N ASP A 33 9.42 -20.04 -23.55
CA ASP A 33 8.02 -19.62 -23.51
C ASP A 33 7.72 -18.80 -22.26
N ILE A 34 6.96 -17.72 -22.47
CA ILE A 34 6.49 -16.84 -21.39
C ILE A 34 5.14 -17.32 -20.91
N SER A 35 5.04 -17.60 -19.61
CA SER A 35 3.83 -18.10 -18.96
C SER A 35 3.64 -17.42 -17.62
N VAL A 36 2.49 -16.77 -17.43
CA VAL A 36 2.18 -16.11 -16.15
C VAL A 36 2.26 -17.14 -15.00
N CYS A 37 2.87 -16.74 -13.89
CA CYS A 37 3.19 -17.55 -12.71
C CYS A 37 4.32 -18.59 -12.87
N ASN A 38 4.58 -19.08 -14.09
CA ASN A 38 5.50 -20.19 -14.32
C ASN A 38 6.86 -19.73 -14.86
N SER A 39 6.88 -18.92 -15.93
CA SER A 39 8.08 -18.64 -16.72
C SER A 39 8.18 -17.17 -17.13
N GLY A 40 9.41 -16.69 -17.35
CA GLY A 40 9.72 -15.28 -17.61
C GLY A 40 9.86 -14.42 -16.35
N PHE A 41 10.03 -13.11 -16.55
CA PHE A 41 10.15 -12.12 -15.49
C PHE A 41 8.79 -11.55 -15.11
N HIS A 42 8.42 -11.66 -13.83
CA HIS A 42 7.13 -11.17 -13.35
C HIS A 42 7.20 -9.83 -12.62
N ALA A 43 6.24 -8.96 -12.91
CA ALA A 43 6.00 -7.68 -12.24
C ALA A 43 4.50 -7.32 -12.29
N CYS A 44 4.12 -6.18 -11.72
CA CYS A 44 2.73 -5.69 -11.64
C CYS A 44 2.65 -4.27 -12.23
N GLU A 45 1.68 -4.00 -13.09
CA GLU A 45 1.46 -2.63 -13.60
C GLU A 45 0.90 -1.70 -12.51
N ASN A 46 -0.03 -2.21 -11.69
CA ASN A 46 -0.46 -1.54 -10.48
C ASN A 46 0.60 -1.76 -9.38
N PRO A 47 1.23 -0.69 -8.85
CA PRO A 47 2.23 -0.80 -7.79
C PRO A 47 1.73 -1.55 -6.56
N LEU A 48 0.47 -1.35 -6.18
CA LEU A 48 -0.09 -1.94 -4.97
C LEU A 48 -0.31 -3.45 -5.10
N ASP A 49 -0.41 -3.99 -6.31
CA ASP A 49 -0.49 -5.43 -6.55
C ASP A 49 0.79 -6.19 -6.23
N VAL A 50 1.94 -5.50 -6.19
CA VAL A 50 3.20 -6.10 -5.74
C VAL A 50 3.07 -6.63 -4.31
N LEU A 51 2.24 -5.99 -3.47
CA LEU A 51 2.05 -6.33 -2.06
C LEU A 51 1.28 -7.64 -1.84
N ASN A 52 0.67 -8.21 -2.88
CA ASN A 52 0.08 -9.55 -2.86
C ASN A 52 1.16 -10.64 -2.91
N TYR A 53 2.33 -10.33 -3.48
CA TYR A 53 3.42 -11.27 -3.69
C TYR A 53 4.61 -11.03 -2.75
N TYR A 54 4.87 -9.76 -2.41
CA TYR A 54 5.94 -9.33 -1.52
C TYR A 54 5.33 -8.44 -0.44
N SER A 55 4.99 -9.05 0.69
CA SER A 55 4.35 -8.37 1.84
C SER A 55 5.34 -7.91 2.91
N ASP A 56 6.61 -8.28 2.76
CA ASP A 56 7.69 -7.81 3.63
C ASP A 56 8.00 -6.33 3.33
N VAL A 57 7.84 -5.49 4.35
CA VAL A 57 8.08 -4.05 4.26
C VAL A 57 9.56 -3.69 4.21
N ASN A 58 10.41 -4.61 4.67
CA ASN A 58 11.87 -4.51 4.54
C ASN A 58 12.36 -5.10 3.21
N GLY A 59 11.44 -5.60 2.37
CA GLY A 59 11.71 -6.01 1.01
C GLY A 59 12.12 -4.84 0.11
N LYS A 60 12.69 -5.19 -1.04
CA LYS A 60 13.16 -4.22 -2.03
C LYS A 60 12.11 -4.07 -3.11
N PHE A 61 11.66 -2.85 -3.36
CA PHE A 61 10.66 -2.55 -4.39
C PHE A 61 11.28 -1.66 -5.46
N CYS A 62 11.10 -2.02 -6.72
CA CYS A 62 11.66 -1.30 -7.85
C CYS A 62 10.60 -0.95 -8.89
N GLU A 63 10.83 0.18 -9.55
CA GLU A 63 10.29 0.45 -10.88
C GLU A 63 11.07 -0.35 -11.91
N VAL A 64 10.36 -0.97 -12.85
CA VAL A 64 10.93 -1.81 -13.90
C VAL A 64 10.30 -1.52 -15.26
N GLU A 65 11.04 -1.81 -16.31
CA GLU A 65 10.57 -1.77 -17.69
C GLU A 65 10.53 -3.21 -18.23
N GLN A 66 9.36 -3.67 -18.66
CA GLN A 66 9.17 -4.97 -19.30
C GLN A 66 8.97 -4.84 -20.80
N SER A 67 9.53 -5.77 -21.57
CA SER A 67 9.41 -5.79 -23.03
C SER A 67 9.62 -7.22 -23.57
N GLY A 68 9.62 -7.36 -24.90
CA GLY A 68 9.71 -8.65 -25.58
C GLY A 68 8.37 -9.37 -25.62
N ASN A 69 8.39 -10.71 -25.49
CA ASN A 69 7.18 -11.51 -25.40
C ASN A 69 6.54 -11.31 -24.03
N THR A 70 5.25 -11.03 -23.99
CA THR A 70 4.52 -10.75 -22.74
C THR A 70 3.24 -11.56 -22.63
N GLN A 71 2.91 -11.99 -21.41
CA GLN A 71 1.57 -12.45 -21.05
C GLN A 71 1.10 -11.72 -19.80
N GLN A 72 -0.17 -11.35 -19.75
CA GLN A 72 -0.79 -10.64 -18.63
C GLN A 72 -1.97 -11.43 -18.10
N ARG A 73 -2.12 -11.46 -16.77
CA ARG A 73 -3.30 -11.98 -16.09
C ARG A 73 -3.56 -11.16 -14.84
N GLU A 74 -4.76 -10.59 -14.77
CA GLU A 74 -5.27 -9.86 -13.60
C GLU A 74 -4.28 -8.81 -13.09
N ASP A 75 -3.57 -9.11 -12.00
CA ASP A 75 -2.67 -8.20 -11.29
C ASP A 75 -1.20 -8.29 -11.71
N LYS A 76 -0.86 -9.18 -12.66
CA LYS A 76 0.52 -9.56 -12.96
C LYS A 76 0.79 -9.70 -14.46
N ILE A 77 2.02 -9.34 -14.84
CA ILE A 77 2.57 -9.51 -16.18
C ILE A 77 3.87 -10.31 -16.13
N ALA A 78 4.01 -11.27 -17.04
CA ALA A 78 5.24 -12.01 -17.33
C ALA A 78 5.84 -11.49 -18.63
N SER A 79 7.17 -11.31 -18.69
CA SER A 79 7.88 -10.85 -19.89
C SER A 79 9.16 -11.63 -20.15
N SER A 80 9.59 -11.68 -21.42
CA SER A 80 10.90 -12.22 -21.79
C SER A 80 12.05 -11.27 -21.49
N GLU A 81 11.79 -9.96 -21.38
CA GLU A 81 12.81 -8.98 -21.01
C GLU A 81 12.35 -8.11 -19.85
N ILE A 82 13.27 -7.81 -18.93
CA ILE A 82 13.05 -6.87 -17.83
C ILE A 82 14.29 -6.01 -17.62
N LYS A 83 14.09 -4.71 -17.39
CA LYS A 83 15.13 -3.80 -16.91
C LYS A 83 14.74 -3.27 -15.55
N ILE A 84 15.67 -3.32 -14.61
CA ILE A 84 15.48 -2.75 -13.27
C ILE A 84 15.84 -1.27 -13.36
N VAL A 85 14.87 -0.37 -13.26
CA VAL A 85 15.09 1.05 -13.51
C VAL A 85 15.63 1.73 -12.26
N ALA A 86 14.90 1.63 -11.15
CA ALA A 86 15.26 2.28 -9.89
C ALA A 86 14.65 1.52 -8.70
N GLU A 87 15.37 1.47 -7.58
CA GLU A 87 14.81 1.07 -6.29
C GLU A 87 13.99 2.24 -5.74
N ILE A 88 12.71 2.00 -5.46
CA ILE A 88 11.75 3.01 -4.98
C ILE A 88 11.35 2.78 -3.51
N GLY A 89 11.63 1.58 -2.97
CA GLY A 89 11.26 1.20 -1.62
C GLY A 89 9.74 1.14 -1.40
N PHE A 90 9.33 0.77 -0.18
CA PHE A 90 7.91 0.63 0.17
C PHE A 90 7.15 1.96 0.02
N ALA A 91 7.70 3.07 0.53
CA ALA A 91 7.10 4.40 0.37
C ALA A 91 6.94 4.83 -1.10
N GLY A 92 7.95 4.56 -1.94
CA GLY A 92 7.87 4.85 -3.37
C GLY A 92 6.84 3.98 -4.09
N LEU A 93 6.67 2.73 -3.66
CA LEU A 93 5.59 1.85 -4.15
C LEU A 93 4.21 2.43 -3.81
N PHE A 94 3.99 2.93 -2.59
CA PHE A 94 2.75 3.60 -2.21
C PHE A 94 2.52 4.88 -3.00
N LYS A 95 3.55 5.72 -3.15
CA LYS A 95 3.47 6.94 -3.96
C LYS A 95 3.08 6.61 -5.40
N ALA A 96 3.74 5.63 -6.01
CA ALA A 96 3.37 5.15 -7.34
C ALA A 96 1.94 4.61 -7.34
N GLY A 97 1.52 3.89 -6.31
CA GLY A 97 0.16 3.35 -6.15
C GLY A 97 -0.89 4.45 -6.13
N VAL A 98 -0.64 5.54 -5.40
CA VAL A 98 -1.51 6.72 -5.39
C VAL A 98 -1.55 7.40 -6.77
N GLU A 99 -0.41 7.55 -7.45
CA GLU A 99 -0.38 8.08 -8.83
C GLU A 99 -1.12 7.17 -9.82
N TRP A 100 -1.00 5.86 -9.67
CA TRP A 100 -1.74 4.89 -10.46
C TRP A 100 -3.25 5.02 -10.21
N ILE A 101 -3.68 5.13 -8.94
CA ILE A 101 -5.08 5.39 -8.58
C ILE A 101 -5.54 6.73 -9.17
N LYS A 102 -4.75 7.80 -9.09
CA LYS A 102 -5.09 9.09 -9.72
C LYS A 102 -5.30 8.95 -11.23
N LYS A 103 -4.44 8.18 -11.90
CA LYS A 103 -4.54 7.93 -13.34
C LYS A 103 -5.83 7.17 -13.68
N ILE A 104 -6.09 6.04 -13.02
CA ILE A 104 -7.28 5.23 -13.29
C ILE A 104 -8.58 5.87 -12.78
N THR A 105 -8.48 6.86 -11.89
CA THR A 105 -9.62 7.65 -11.40
C THR A 105 -9.67 9.07 -11.99
N ASN A 106 -8.90 9.33 -13.06
CA ASN A 106 -8.98 10.59 -13.79
C ASN A 106 -10.33 10.69 -14.51
N PRO A 107 -11.18 11.70 -14.21
CA PRO A 107 -12.50 11.83 -14.81
C PRO A 107 -12.51 11.80 -16.34
N GLN A 108 -11.50 12.37 -16.99
CA GLN A 108 -11.42 12.41 -18.46
C GLN A 108 -11.23 11.01 -19.07
N ASP A 109 -10.62 10.09 -18.33
CA ASP A 109 -10.37 8.73 -18.74
C ASP A 109 -11.54 7.81 -18.33
N ILE A 110 -12.16 8.05 -17.17
CA ILE A 110 -13.38 7.34 -16.73
C ILE A 110 -14.56 7.60 -17.68
N ILE A 111 -14.75 8.84 -18.16
CA ILE A 111 -15.84 9.19 -19.10
C ILE A 111 -15.72 8.42 -20.44
N LYS A 112 -14.53 7.94 -20.81
CA LYS A 112 -14.34 7.09 -21.99
C LYS A 112 -14.72 5.64 -21.73
N GLU A 113 -14.43 5.09 -20.55
CA GLU A 113 -14.73 3.69 -20.21
C GLU A 113 -16.19 3.45 -19.81
N THR A 114 -16.86 4.44 -19.20
CA THR A 114 -18.27 4.31 -18.78
C THR A 114 -19.29 4.35 -19.93
N LYS A 115 -18.86 4.69 -21.16
CA LYS A 115 -19.75 4.55 -22.33
C LYS A 115 -19.96 3.09 -22.76
N ASP A 116 -19.10 2.16 -22.33
CA ASP A 116 -19.13 0.76 -22.78
C ASP A 116 -19.49 -0.27 -21.70
N LYS A 117 -19.64 0.12 -20.42
CA LYS A 117 -20.03 -0.81 -19.35
C LYS A 117 -21.04 -0.17 -18.40
N GLY A 118 -22.25 -0.74 -18.40
CA GLY A 118 -23.40 -0.27 -17.63
C GLY A 118 -23.14 -0.19 -16.12
N ASP A 119 -23.80 0.79 -15.51
CA ASP A 119 -23.79 1.07 -14.08
C ASP A 119 -24.16 -0.17 -13.26
N ASN A 120 -23.20 -0.63 -12.42
CA ASN A 120 -23.36 -1.31 -11.13
C ASN A 120 -22.27 -2.41 -10.91
N PRO A 121 -21.08 -2.10 -10.37
CA PRO A 121 -20.12 -3.15 -10.00
C PRO A 121 -20.47 -3.67 -8.59
N GLN A 122 -21.46 -4.54 -8.50
CA GLN A 122 -21.71 -5.31 -7.28
C GLN A 122 -20.66 -6.44 -7.13
N GLY A 123 -19.90 -6.37 -6.04
CA GLY A 123 -19.54 -7.56 -5.25
C GLY A 123 -18.07 -7.98 -5.24
N TYR A 124 -17.39 -8.03 -6.39
CA TYR A 124 -16.00 -8.49 -6.46
C TYR A 124 -15.20 -7.58 -7.40
N SER A 125 -14.05 -7.08 -6.93
CA SER A 125 -13.13 -6.25 -7.71
C SER A 125 -13.75 -4.98 -8.30
N ALA A 126 -14.73 -4.38 -7.61
CA ALA A 126 -15.40 -3.16 -8.06
C ALA A 126 -14.38 -2.01 -8.23
N GLN A 127 -14.47 -1.26 -9.33
CA GLN A 127 -13.66 -0.06 -9.58
C GLN A 127 -14.54 1.17 -9.46
N ILE A 128 -14.25 2.04 -8.49
CA ILE A 128 -15.08 3.22 -8.19
C ILE A 128 -14.19 4.45 -8.02
N GLY A 129 -14.46 5.51 -8.79
CA GLY A 129 -13.69 6.74 -8.80
C GLY A 129 -14.57 7.99 -8.72
N SER A 130 -14.09 9.06 -8.08
CA SER A 130 -14.71 10.39 -8.15
C SER A 130 -13.70 11.51 -8.02
N SER A 131 -13.88 12.59 -8.76
CA SER A 131 -13.14 13.85 -8.58
C SER A 131 -13.96 14.96 -7.94
N GLY A 132 -15.19 14.67 -7.51
CA GLY A 132 -16.06 15.67 -6.90
C GLY A 132 -15.61 16.02 -5.48
N ASP A 133 -15.65 17.30 -5.13
CA ASP A 133 -15.45 17.72 -3.75
C ASP A 133 -16.55 17.11 -2.87
N SER A 134 -16.17 16.67 -1.67
CA SER A 134 -17.04 16.00 -0.71
C SER A 134 -17.71 14.71 -1.24
N ALA A 135 -17.12 14.06 -2.25
CA ALA A 135 -17.59 12.78 -2.75
C ALA A 135 -17.73 11.76 -1.62
N GLN A 136 -18.77 10.92 -1.70
CA GLN A 136 -19.01 9.82 -0.76
C GLN A 136 -18.99 8.52 -1.55
N ILE A 137 -18.00 7.68 -1.27
CA ILE A 137 -17.73 6.47 -2.04
C ILE A 137 -17.61 5.29 -1.08
N GLY A 138 -18.31 4.20 -1.39
CA GLY A 138 -18.34 3.00 -0.57
C GLY A 138 -18.34 1.74 -1.43
N SER A 139 -17.69 0.68 -0.96
CA SER A 139 -17.85 -0.67 -1.50
C SER A 139 -17.79 -1.72 -0.39
N SER A 140 -18.61 -2.76 -0.50
CA SER A 140 -18.53 -3.94 0.36
C SER A 140 -17.87 -5.13 -0.33
N GLY A 141 -17.41 -4.97 -1.57
CA GLY A 141 -16.85 -6.06 -2.35
C GLY A 141 -15.38 -6.31 -2.08
N ASP A 142 -14.97 -7.57 -2.02
CA ASP A 142 -13.57 -7.95 -1.89
C ASP A 142 -12.77 -7.46 -3.10
N TYR A 143 -11.51 -7.10 -2.86
CA TYR A 143 -10.60 -6.57 -3.87
C TYR A 143 -11.06 -5.26 -4.55
N ALA A 144 -12.04 -4.56 -3.97
CA ALA A 144 -12.52 -3.30 -4.51
C ALA A 144 -11.37 -2.27 -4.63
N GLN A 145 -11.37 -1.52 -5.73
CA GLN A 145 -10.44 -0.45 -6.01
C GLN A 145 -11.21 0.87 -5.99
N ILE A 146 -10.95 1.69 -4.97
CA ILE A 146 -11.72 2.90 -4.71
C ILE A 146 -10.78 4.09 -4.65
N GLY A 147 -11.07 5.14 -5.42
CA GLY A 147 -10.22 6.33 -5.46
C GLY A 147 -10.99 7.65 -5.49
N SER A 148 -10.41 8.70 -4.92
CA SER A 148 -10.89 10.06 -5.15
C SER A 148 -9.81 11.12 -5.17
N SER A 149 -9.98 12.13 -6.02
CA SER A 149 -9.12 13.31 -6.07
C SER A 149 -9.77 14.59 -5.51
N GLY A 150 -11.04 14.56 -5.14
CA GLY A 150 -11.78 15.74 -4.66
C GLY A 150 -11.45 16.13 -3.22
N TYR A 151 -11.60 17.42 -2.90
CA TYR A 151 -11.42 17.96 -1.55
C TYR A 151 -12.40 17.32 -0.56
N SER A 152 -11.95 16.91 0.62
CA SER A 152 -12.79 16.33 1.68
C SER A 152 -13.59 15.08 1.27
N ALA A 153 -13.09 14.29 0.32
CA ALA A 153 -13.72 13.02 -0.05
C ALA A 153 -13.85 12.09 1.17
N LYS A 154 -14.95 11.34 1.23
CA LYS A 154 -15.22 10.29 2.23
C LYS A 154 -15.26 8.95 1.51
N ILE A 155 -14.32 8.08 1.85
CA ILE A 155 -14.14 6.80 1.16
C ILE A 155 -14.14 5.67 2.20
N GLY A 156 -14.95 4.64 1.97
CA GLY A 156 -15.08 3.50 2.87
C GLY A 156 -15.08 2.16 2.13
N SER A 157 -14.50 1.12 2.75
CA SER A 157 -14.77 -0.24 2.29
C SER A 157 -14.82 -1.27 3.42
N SER A 158 -15.69 -2.26 3.28
CA SER A 158 -15.74 -3.43 4.16
C SER A 158 -15.27 -4.72 3.51
N GLY A 159 -14.87 -4.70 2.23
CA GLY A 159 -14.40 -5.88 1.53
C GLY A 159 -12.93 -6.17 1.82
N ASP A 160 -12.56 -7.44 1.84
CA ASP A 160 -11.19 -7.88 2.11
C ASP A 160 -10.28 -7.50 0.94
N SER A 161 -9.02 -7.19 1.24
CA SER A 161 -8.00 -6.79 0.26
C SER A 161 -8.39 -5.58 -0.60
N ALA A 162 -9.32 -4.74 -0.11
CA ALA A 162 -9.69 -3.50 -0.79
C ALA A 162 -8.49 -2.55 -0.91
N LYS A 163 -8.37 -1.88 -2.06
CA LYS A 163 -7.37 -0.85 -2.35
C LYS A 163 -8.06 0.50 -2.39
N ILE A 164 -7.73 1.36 -1.44
CA ILE A 164 -8.43 2.64 -1.25
C ILE A 164 -7.42 3.78 -1.28
N GLY A 165 -7.65 4.77 -2.14
CA GLY A 165 -6.73 5.90 -2.32
C GLY A 165 -7.41 7.25 -2.34
N SER A 166 -6.74 8.29 -1.83
CA SER A 166 -7.13 9.66 -2.15
C SER A 166 -5.97 10.62 -2.28
N SER A 167 -6.08 11.55 -3.23
CA SER A 167 -5.16 12.68 -3.36
C SER A 167 -5.74 14.02 -2.90
N GLY A 168 -7.01 14.05 -2.48
CA GLY A 168 -7.67 15.28 -2.05
C GLY A 168 -7.26 15.68 -0.64
N TYR A 169 -7.13 16.99 -0.41
CA TYR A 169 -6.95 17.55 0.93
C TYR A 169 -8.12 17.15 1.86
N TYR A 170 -7.83 16.91 3.13
CA TYR A 170 -8.82 16.54 4.16
C TYR A 170 -9.64 15.28 3.86
N ALA A 171 -9.14 14.39 3.00
CA ALA A 171 -9.80 13.11 2.73
C ALA A 171 -10.01 12.31 4.01
N LYS A 172 -11.16 11.63 4.11
CA LYS A 172 -11.49 10.70 5.20
C LYS A 172 -11.62 9.31 4.60
N ILE A 173 -10.70 8.43 4.96
CA ILE A 173 -10.59 7.10 4.36
C ILE A 173 -10.67 6.04 5.45
N GLY A 174 -11.54 5.05 5.29
CA GLY A 174 -11.76 3.99 6.27
C GLY A 174 -11.87 2.61 5.63
N SER A 175 -11.37 1.58 6.30
CA SER A 175 -11.71 0.20 5.95
C SER A 175 -11.83 -0.74 7.14
N SER A 176 -12.76 -1.67 7.07
CA SER A 176 -12.88 -2.78 8.03
C SER A 176 -12.45 -4.13 7.46
N GLY A 177 -12.11 -4.22 6.17
CA GLY A 177 -11.73 -5.48 5.52
C GLY A 177 -10.29 -5.88 5.84
N ASP A 178 -10.04 -7.18 5.90
CA ASP A 178 -8.72 -7.73 6.18
C ASP A 178 -7.78 -7.47 5.01
N SER A 179 -6.51 -7.23 5.30
CA SER A 179 -5.45 -6.92 4.32
C SER A 179 -5.75 -5.70 3.43
N ALA A 180 -6.65 -4.81 3.85
CA ALA A 180 -6.93 -3.57 3.13
C ALA A 180 -5.66 -2.73 2.95
N GLN A 181 -5.53 -2.14 1.76
CA GLN A 181 -4.41 -1.28 1.38
C GLN A 181 -4.93 0.14 1.21
N ILE A 182 -4.55 1.04 2.10
CA ILE A 182 -5.12 2.39 2.20
C ILE A 182 -4.03 3.43 2.04
N GLY A 183 -4.19 4.36 1.10
CA GLY A 183 -3.20 5.38 0.78
C GLY A 183 -3.77 6.79 0.70
N SER A 184 -3.01 7.80 1.13
CA SER A 184 -3.29 9.19 0.76
C SER A 184 -2.05 10.00 0.42
N SER A 185 -2.21 10.98 -0.48
CA SER A 185 -1.24 12.04 -0.72
C SER A 185 -1.77 13.44 -0.42
N GLY A 186 -2.98 13.56 0.14
CA GLY A 186 -3.56 14.86 0.47
C GLY A 186 -3.22 15.28 1.89
N ASP A 187 -2.92 16.56 2.10
CA ASP A 187 -2.63 17.07 3.45
C ASP A 187 -3.89 16.98 4.32
N TYR A 188 -3.67 16.84 5.63
CA TYR A 188 -4.71 16.71 6.66
C TYR A 188 -5.64 15.50 6.48
N ALA A 189 -5.20 14.48 5.72
CA ALA A 189 -5.94 13.24 5.56
C ALA A 189 -6.21 12.56 6.92
N LYS A 190 -7.38 11.94 7.04
CA LYS A 190 -7.78 11.11 8.18
C LYS A 190 -7.98 9.69 7.68
N ILE A 191 -7.12 8.78 8.10
CA ILE A 191 -7.09 7.42 7.59
C ILE A 191 -7.27 6.43 8.75
N GLY A 192 -8.18 5.47 8.60
CA GLY A 192 -8.51 4.50 9.63
C GLY A 192 -8.64 3.08 9.08
N SER A 193 -8.19 2.07 9.83
CA SER A 193 -8.60 0.69 9.56
C SER A 193 -8.74 -0.17 10.81
N SER A 194 -9.70 -1.10 10.79
CA SER A 194 -9.86 -2.13 11.82
C SER A 194 -9.54 -3.55 11.34
N GLY A 195 -9.19 -3.74 10.06
CA GLY A 195 -8.95 -5.06 9.47
C GLY A 195 -7.58 -5.65 9.85
N TYR A 196 -7.51 -6.97 9.92
CA TYR A 196 -6.27 -7.70 10.16
C TYR A 196 -5.26 -7.44 9.05
N SER A 197 -4.00 -7.21 9.38
CA SER A 197 -2.90 -6.96 8.42
C SER A 197 -3.13 -5.79 7.46
N ALA A 198 -3.92 -4.79 7.85
CA ALA A 198 -4.11 -3.58 7.06
C ALA A 198 -2.77 -2.86 6.80
N LYS A 199 -2.58 -2.39 5.57
CA LYS A 199 -1.41 -1.62 5.14
C LYS A 199 -1.84 -0.19 4.85
N ILE A 200 -1.35 0.76 5.64
CA ILE A 200 -1.79 2.15 5.57
C ILE A 200 -0.60 3.07 5.30
N GLY A 201 -0.72 3.96 4.31
CA GLY A 201 0.32 4.92 3.95
C GLY A 201 -0.23 6.34 3.78
N SER A 202 0.50 7.35 4.24
CA SER A 202 0.24 8.76 3.87
C SER A 202 1.51 9.52 3.54
N SER A 203 1.48 10.25 2.44
CA SER A 203 2.52 11.22 2.07
C SER A 203 2.11 12.69 2.26
N GLY A 204 0.85 12.95 2.62
CA GLY A 204 0.38 14.30 2.91
C GLY A 204 0.73 14.75 4.32
N ASP A 205 0.97 16.04 4.50
CA ASP A 205 1.35 16.65 5.76
C ASP A 205 0.19 16.66 6.75
N SER A 206 0.51 16.64 8.05
CA SER A 206 -0.45 16.69 9.15
C SER A 206 -1.53 15.61 9.09
N ALA A 207 -1.18 14.44 8.53
CA ALA A 207 -2.09 13.31 8.43
C ALA A 207 -2.38 12.72 9.82
N LYS A 208 -3.60 12.21 10.00
CA LYS A 208 -4.04 11.52 11.21
C LYS A 208 -4.40 10.09 10.84
N ILE A 209 -3.58 9.14 11.28
CA ILE A 209 -3.67 7.74 10.85
C ILE A 209 -3.92 6.85 12.06
N GLY A 210 -4.89 5.97 11.97
CA GLY A 210 -5.23 5.03 13.04
C GLY A 210 -5.42 3.61 12.52
N SER A 211 -4.93 2.62 13.25
CA SER A 211 -5.38 1.24 13.06
C SER A 211 -5.59 0.52 14.37
N SER A 212 -6.69 -0.24 14.47
CA SER A 212 -6.95 -1.16 15.57
C SER A 212 -6.78 -2.64 15.17
N GLY A 213 -6.44 -2.91 13.91
CA GLY A 213 -6.28 -4.27 13.40
C GLY A 213 -4.93 -4.88 13.78
N ASP A 214 -4.92 -6.17 14.08
CA ASP A 214 -3.67 -6.87 14.39
C ASP A 214 -2.77 -6.93 13.15
N SER A 215 -1.46 -6.93 13.36
CA SER A 215 -0.42 -6.94 12.32
C SER A 215 -0.51 -5.77 11.32
N ALA A 216 -1.24 -4.70 11.66
CA ALA A 216 -1.30 -3.50 10.85
C ALA A 216 0.09 -2.90 10.64
N LYS A 217 0.36 -2.46 9.41
CA LYS A 217 1.60 -1.77 9.03
C LYS A 217 1.26 -0.37 8.57
N VAL A 218 1.74 0.64 9.29
CA VAL A 218 1.39 2.04 9.03
C VAL A 218 2.64 2.88 8.78
N GLU A 219 2.68 3.59 7.65
CA GLU A 219 3.76 4.51 7.29
C GLU A 219 3.22 5.93 7.05
N SER A 220 3.96 6.94 7.50
CA SER A 220 3.76 8.31 7.02
C SER A 220 5.07 9.01 6.68
N THR A 221 5.14 9.56 5.47
CA THR A 221 6.24 10.40 4.99
C THR A 221 5.89 11.89 4.97
N GLY A 222 4.69 12.28 5.41
CA GLY A 222 4.27 13.66 5.57
C GLY A 222 4.78 14.28 6.88
N ASP A 223 4.92 15.60 6.90
CA ASP A 223 5.39 16.35 8.06
C ASP A 223 4.29 16.49 9.13
N ASN A 224 4.67 16.40 10.41
CA ASN A 224 3.77 16.63 11.56
C ASN A 224 2.57 15.69 11.63
N SER A 225 2.71 14.44 11.19
CA SER A 225 1.65 13.44 11.25
C SER A 225 1.46 12.88 12.67
N VAL A 226 0.28 12.35 12.94
CA VAL A 226 -0.03 11.62 14.18
C VAL A 226 -0.55 10.24 13.82
N ILE A 227 0.11 9.21 14.33
CA ILE A 227 -0.17 7.82 13.98
C ILE A 227 -0.42 7.01 15.26
N CYS A 228 -1.49 6.21 15.27
CA CYS A 228 -1.78 5.29 16.36
C CYS A 228 -2.08 3.88 15.83
N CYS A 229 -1.35 2.88 16.31
CA CYS A 229 -1.60 1.48 16.00
C CYS A 229 -1.82 0.70 17.30
N ALA A 230 -3.07 0.30 17.51
CA ALA A 230 -3.55 -0.31 18.75
C ALA A 230 -3.73 -1.84 18.66
N GLY A 231 -3.47 -2.45 17.50
CA GLY A 231 -3.57 -3.89 17.30
C GLY A 231 -2.33 -4.65 17.80
N HIS A 232 -2.47 -5.95 17.98
CA HIS A 232 -1.36 -6.83 18.32
C HIS A 232 -0.37 -6.91 17.15
N ASN A 233 0.95 -6.88 17.42
CA ASN A 233 2.01 -6.97 16.39
C ASN A 233 1.96 -5.87 15.32
N SER A 234 1.33 -4.73 15.59
CA SER A 234 1.40 -3.59 14.69
C SER A 234 2.81 -3.00 14.62
N VAL A 235 3.14 -2.44 13.45
CA VAL A 235 4.38 -1.69 13.23
C VAL A 235 4.09 -0.32 12.63
N VAL A 236 4.90 0.66 13.01
CA VAL A 236 4.77 2.04 12.54
C VAL A 236 6.11 2.59 12.07
N LYS A 237 6.08 3.38 11.00
CA LYS A 237 7.21 4.17 10.50
C LYS A 237 6.73 5.58 10.21
N ALA A 238 7.48 6.59 10.63
CA ALA A 238 7.09 7.97 10.40
C ALA A 238 8.28 8.90 10.19
N LYS A 239 8.03 10.03 9.53
CA LYS A 239 8.99 11.11 9.34
C LYS A 239 9.24 11.86 10.65
N LYS A 240 10.45 12.42 10.79
CA LYS A 240 10.82 13.34 11.88
C LYS A 240 9.76 14.43 12.05
N GLY A 241 9.42 14.76 13.29
CA GLY A 241 8.36 15.73 13.58
C GLY A 241 6.97 15.12 13.79
N SER A 242 6.81 13.83 13.51
CA SER A 242 5.56 13.11 13.74
C SER A 242 5.47 12.54 15.16
N TRP A 243 4.25 12.18 15.57
CA TRP A 243 3.99 11.42 16.79
C TRP A 243 3.48 10.02 16.44
N ILE A 244 4.01 9.01 17.14
CA ILE A 244 3.65 7.61 16.95
C ILE A 244 3.19 6.99 18.27
N THR A 245 2.09 6.23 18.23
CA THR A 245 1.56 5.46 19.36
C THR A 245 1.45 4.00 18.97
N LEU A 246 1.96 3.11 19.81
CA LEU A 246 1.88 1.66 19.65
C LEU A 246 1.34 0.99 20.92
N SER A 247 0.64 -0.14 20.74
CA SER A 247 0.31 -1.07 21.81
C SER A 247 1.13 -2.35 21.77
N GLU A 248 1.51 -2.85 22.94
CA GLU A 248 2.01 -4.20 23.16
C GLU A 248 0.91 -5.03 23.82
N TRP A 249 0.78 -6.28 23.39
CA TRP A 249 -0.22 -7.23 23.88
C TRP A 249 0.50 -8.49 24.39
N GLU A 250 -0.13 -9.17 25.34
CA GLU A 250 0.35 -10.46 25.85
C GLU A 250 -0.81 -11.43 26.10
N TYR A 251 -0.54 -12.72 25.95
CA TYR A 251 -1.53 -13.75 26.24
C TYR A 251 -1.72 -13.90 27.76
N ASN A 252 -2.95 -13.82 28.22
CA ASN A 252 -3.30 -14.06 29.62
C ASN A 252 -3.98 -15.44 29.77
N GLU A 253 -3.32 -16.33 30.52
CA GLU A 253 -3.78 -17.71 30.76
C GLU A 253 -5.09 -17.79 31.56
N GLU A 254 -5.36 -16.82 32.46
CA GLU A 254 -6.57 -16.84 33.30
C GLU A 254 -7.83 -16.55 32.48
N VAL A 255 -7.76 -15.54 31.60
CA VAL A 255 -8.87 -15.13 30.75
C VAL A 255 -8.84 -15.73 29.34
N LYS A 256 -7.81 -16.53 29.03
CA LYS A 256 -7.59 -17.26 27.77
C LYS A 256 -7.65 -16.39 26.52
N ARG A 257 -7.10 -15.18 26.59
CA ARG A 257 -7.06 -14.23 25.47
C ARG A 257 -5.89 -13.26 25.60
N ASP A 258 -5.52 -12.64 24.48
CA ASP A 258 -4.58 -11.53 24.48
C ASP A 258 -5.20 -10.31 25.19
N ILE A 259 -4.40 -9.64 26.00
CA ILE A 259 -4.76 -8.40 26.70
C ILE A 259 -3.72 -7.30 26.41
N PRO A 260 -4.11 -6.03 26.43
CA PRO A 260 -3.16 -4.93 26.31
C PRO A 260 -2.21 -4.94 27.51
N LYS A 261 -0.91 -5.01 27.24
CA LYS A 261 0.16 -4.96 28.23
C LYS A 261 0.68 -3.53 28.42
N CYS A 262 0.84 -2.80 27.32
CA CYS A 262 1.37 -1.45 27.32
C CYS A 262 0.83 -0.66 26.13
N VAL A 263 0.61 0.66 26.30
CA VAL A 263 0.42 1.60 25.20
C VAL A 263 1.40 2.74 25.43
N LYS A 264 2.20 3.07 24.42
CA LYS A 264 3.20 4.11 24.52
C LYS A 264 3.19 5.01 23.30
N THR A 265 3.40 6.30 23.55
CA THR A 265 3.48 7.35 22.53
C THR A 265 4.85 8.00 22.60
N GLU A 266 5.48 8.19 21.45
CA GLU A 266 6.78 8.87 21.34
C GLU A 266 6.75 9.88 20.19
N TYR A 267 7.58 10.90 20.31
CA TYR A 267 7.86 11.87 19.25
C TYR A 267 9.02 11.36 18.40
N VAL A 268 8.89 11.45 17.07
CA VAL A 268 9.96 11.09 16.14
C VAL A 268 10.95 12.26 16.07
N ASP A 269 11.93 12.25 16.97
CA ASP A 269 12.97 13.27 17.11
C ASP A 269 14.16 13.06 16.17
N GLY A 270 14.33 11.85 15.63
CA GLY A 270 15.49 11.44 14.83
C GLY A 270 16.71 11.03 15.66
N GLU A 271 16.60 10.99 16.99
CA GLU A 271 17.67 10.60 17.92
C GLU A 271 17.26 9.35 18.70
N GLN A 272 16.29 9.47 19.62
CA GLN A 272 15.74 8.33 20.35
C GLN A 272 14.84 7.48 19.46
N ILE A 273 13.98 8.14 18.67
CA ILE A 273 13.14 7.50 17.68
C ILE A 273 13.59 8.00 16.31
N LYS A 274 14.29 7.13 15.58
CA LYS A 274 14.83 7.44 14.25
C LYS A 274 13.69 7.69 13.28
N ALA A 275 13.85 8.70 12.44
CA ALA A 275 12.96 8.90 11.31
C ALA A 275 13.06 7.73 10.34
N ASP A 276 11.98 7.49 9.59
CA ASP A 276 11.94 6.53 8.50
C ASP A 276 12.39 5.11 8.90
N THR A 277 12.17 4.75 10.16
CA THR A 277 12.52 3.45 10.73
C THR A 277 11.25 2.77 11.25
N TRP A 278 11.12 1.46 11.00
CA TRP A 278 10.00 0.67 11.50
C TRP A 278 10.18 0.36 12.97
N TYR A 279 9.15 0.62 13.77
CA TYR A 279 9.12 0.31 15.19
C TYR A 279 7.93 -0.58 15.55
N LYS A 280 8.14 -1.43 16.56
CA LYS A 280 7.10 -2.08 17.37
C LYS A 280 7.37 -1.86 18.85
N LEU A 281 6.39 -2.14 19.70
CA LEU A 281 6.57 -2.12 21.15
C LEU A 281 6.97 -3.51 21.65
N VAL A 282 8.04 -3.59 22.43
CA VAL A 282 8.52 -4.82 23.08
C VAL A 282 8.95 -4.48 24.51
N ASN A 283 8.32 -5.11 25.49
CA ASN A 283 8.50 -4.84 26.91
C ASN A 283 8.38 -3.34 27.26
N GLY A 284 7.39 -2.66 26.68
CA GLY A 284 7.13 -1.23 26.90
C GLY A 284 8.11 -0.27 26.22
N GLU A 285 9.02 -0.78 25.38
CA GLU A 285 10.00 0.04 24.66
C GLU A 285 9.83 -0.06 23.15
N PHE A 286 10.04 1.05 22.44
CA PHE A 286 10.09 1.05 20.97
C PHE A 286 11.35 0.31 20.52
N LYS A 287 11.17 -0.74 19.70
CA LYS A 287 12.25 -1.53 19.10
C LYS A 287 12.15 -1.50 17.59
N GLU A 288 13.31 -1.34 16.95
CA GLU A 288 13.46 -1.41 15.49
C GLU A 288 13.15 -2.83 14.99
N VAL A 289 12.59 -2.93 13.77
CA VAL A 289 12.11 -4.18 13.14
C VAL A 289 12.96 -4.59 11.96
#